data_AF-A0AAE4JAY5-F1
#
_entry.id   AF-A0AAE4JAY5-F1
#
_cell.length_a   1.000
_cell.length_b   1.000
_cell.length_c   1.000
_cell.angle_alpha   90.00
_cell.angle_beta   90.00
_cell.angle_gamma   90.00
#
_symmetry.space_group_name_H-M   'P 1'
#
loop_
_entity.id
_entity.type
_entity.pdbx_description
1 polymer ?
#
loop_
_entity_poly.entity_id
_entity_poly.type
_entity_poly.pdbx_seq_one_letter_code
_entity_poly.pdbx_strand_id
1 'polypeptide(L)'
;MTCSIQAQYETATINKLRRELAAGLIGDDDTSPMVASARLFDERLLGAGRWVFDAMVARSLRIVREHPAVGRLFASRHSWLVVDEYQDLGPVLRALVLALHDAAGVSIAAFGDPDQSVMSFTGADPRYLSELAARGDFRDHSLGVNYRCGQAIVAASHAALREPRTYRAAPGRADDGAIEPIMADGGLDEHAAIVAGTIDALLTSGVAGHDIAVLYPARGPLLSALIDEFDARRIPYVNERDERLPSGELADFVRDCAARAVAGHQPAVLGPDVGATSVATLGDLVRAYAPVREAAGRPPLDRRAAGRKFAGLLNGLRSEEQAAPPSETSKLWESSERLPVRMALECGTSPPARCGPARSR
;
A
#
# COMPACT_ATOMS: atom_id res chain seq x y z
N MET A 1 -30.72 -36.64 -7.25
CA MET A 1 -29.40 -36.50 -6.60
C MET A 1 -28.72 -35.26 -7.14
N THR A 2 -28.96 -34.11 -6.52
CA THR A 2 -28.23 -32.87 -6.80
C THR A 2 -26.89 -32.97 -6.12
N CYS A 3 -25.84 -33.26 -6.88
CA CYS A 3 -24.46 -33.20 -6.41
C CYS A 3 -24.14 -31.73 -6.10
N SER A 4 -24.26 -31.32 -4.84
CA SER A 4 -23.68 -30.07 -4.38
C SER A 4 -22.17 -30.30 -4.34
N ILE A 5 -21.50 -30.02 -5.45
CA ILE A 5 -20.06 -29.78 -5.41
C ILE A 5 -19.93 -28.51 -4.58
N GLN A 6 -19.67 -28.67 -3.27
CA GLN A 6 -19.11 -27.59 -2.48
C GLN A 6 -17.78 -27.28 -3.13
N ALA A 7 -17.75 -26.25 -3.98
CA ALA A 7 -16.51 -25.69 -4.48
C ALA A 7 -15.67 -25.36 -3.26
N GLN A 8 -14.57 -26.10 -3.05
CA GLN A 8 -13.57 -25.73 -2.07
C GLN A 8 -13.09 -24.35 -2.48
N TYR A 9 -13.51 -23.36 -1.70
CA TYR A 9 -13.32 -21.94 -1.99
C TYR A 9 -11.88 -21.59 -1.65
N GLU A 10 -10.95 -21.85 -2.57
CA GLU A 10 -9.58 -21.40 -2.43
C GLU A 10 -9.47 -19.96 -2.90
N THR A 11 -9.74 -19.01 -1.99
CA THR A 11 -9.66 -17.57 -2.25
C THR A 11 -8.35 -17.17 -2.92
N ALA A 12 -7.24 -17.80 -2.54
CA ALA A 12 -5.93 -17.58 -3.14
C ALA A 12 -5.89 -17.95 -4.63
N THR A 13 -6.46 -19.11 -4.98
CA THR A 13 -6.54 -19.63 -6.35
C THR A 13 -7.43 -18.73 -7.22
N ILE A 14 -8.59 -18.32 -6.72
CA ILE A 14 -9.47 -17.39 -7.44
C ILE A 14 -8.80 -16.03 -7.65
N ASN A 15 -8.16 -15.45 -6.63
CA ASN A 15 -7.47 -14.16 -6.78
C ASN A 15 -6.29 -14.25 -7.74
N LYS A 16 -5.55 -15.36 -7.77
CA LYS A 16 -4.51 -15.60 -8.77
C LYS A 16 -5.10 -15.59 -10.18
N LEU A 17 -6.15 -16.39 -10.42
CA LEU A 17 -6.78 -16.50 -11.75
C LEU A 17 -7.39 -15.17 -12.22
N ARG A 18 -8.03 -14.41 -11.32
CA ARG A 18 -8.54 -13.07 -11.63
C ARG A 18 -7.44 -12.14 -12.14
N ARG A 19 -6.25 -12.21 -11.55
CA ARG A 19 -5.09 -11.42 -11.96
C ARG A 19 -4.52 -11.89 -13.29
N GLU A 20 -4.43 -13.20 -13.50
CA GLU A 20 -3.96 -13.77 -14.77
C GLU A 20 -4.91 -13.44 -15.93
N LEU A 21 -6.23 -13.53 -15.72
CA LEU A 21 -7.26 -13.09 -16.66
C LEU A 21 -7.12 -11.60 -17.00
N ALA A 22 -7.02 -10.73 -16.00
CA ALA A 22 -6.88 -9.30 -16.22
C ALA A 22 -5.58 -8.92 -16.97
N ALA A 23 -4.49 -9.65 -16.72
CA ALA A 23 -3.24 -9.47 -17.42
C ALA A 23 -3.26 -10.00 -18.88
N GLY A 24 -4.23 -10.86 -19.22
CA GLY A 24 -4.32 -11.53 -20.52
C GLY A 24 -3.44 -12.78 -20.64
N LEU A 25 -3.10 -13.42 -19.50
CA LEU A 25 -2.29 -14.64 -19.46
C LEU A 25 -3.12 -15.91 -19.64
N ILE A 26 -4.44 -15.82 -19.44
CA ILE A 26 -5.40 -16.90 -19.68
C ILE A 26 -6.26 -16.50 -20.87
N GLY A 27 -6.42 -17.42 -21.82
CA GLY A 27 -7.26 -17.22 -23.01
C GLY A 27 -8.74 -17.07 -22.67
N ASP A 28 -9.47 -16.31 -23.48
CA ASP A 28 -10.92 -16.10 -23.30
C ASP A 28 -11.73 -17.39 -23.45
N ASP A 29 -11.18 -18.36 -24.17
CA ASP A 29 -11.72 -19.70 -24.45
C ASP A 29 -11.56 -20.70 -23.29
N ASP A 30 -10.77 -20.39 -22.26
CA ASP A 30 -10.68 -21.23 -21.06
C ASP A 30 -12.00 -21.21 -20.30
N THR A 31 -12.69 -22.35 -20.33
CA THR A 31 -13.99 -22.59 -19.69
C THR A 31 -13.88 -23.50 -18.48
N SER A 32 -12.66 -23.71 -17.95
CA SER A 32 -12.48 -24.52 -16.74
C SER A 32 -13.34 -23.96 -15.60
N PRO A 33 -13.90 -24.83 -14.73
CA PRO A 33 -14.80 -24.39 -13.66
C PRO A 33 -14.20 -23.31 -12.74
N MET A 34 -12.87 -23.35 -12.54
CA MET A 34 -12.18 -22.38 -11.72
C MET A 34 -12.04 -21.01 -12.40
N VAL A 35 -11.74 -20.97 -13.70
CA VAL A 35 -11.72 -19.73 -14.49
C VAL A 35 -13.12 -19.12 -14.61
N ALA A 36 -14.14 -19.95 -14.85
CA ALA A 36 -15.53 -19.51 -14.85
C ALA A 36 -15.94 -18.92 -13.49
N SER A 37 -15.48 -19.52 -12.39
CA SER A 37 -15.73 -19.01 -11.03
C SER A 37 -15.04 -17.66 -10.79
N ALA A 38 -13.80 -17.48 -11.26
CA ALA A 38 -13.09 -16.21 -11.18
C ALA A 38 -13.81 -15.09 -11.96
N ARG A 39 -14.30 -15.37 -13.17
CA ARG A 39 -15.10 -14.42 -13.96
C ARG A 39 -16.41 -14.06 -13.26
N LEU A 40 -17.14 -15.07 -12.77
CA LEU A 40 -18.40 -14.86 -12.05
C LEU A 40 -18.19 -14.05 -10.75
N PHE A 41 -17.05 -14.22 -10.08
CA PHE A 41 -16.71 -13.43 -8.91
C PHE A 41 -16.60 -11.94 -9.26
N ASP A 42 -15.82 -11.59 -10.28
CA ASP A 42 -15.67 -10.19 -10.72
C ASP A 42 -16.98 -9.59 -11.24
N GLU A 43 -17.77 -10.38 -11.98
CA GLU A 43 -19.11 -9.96 -12.44
C GLU A 43 -20.02 -9.62 -11.25
N ARG A 44 -20.08 -10.49 -10.23
CA ARG A 44 -20.90 -10.24 -9.03
C ARG A 44 -20.39 -9.06 -8.21
N LEU A 45 -19.07 -8.89 -8.13
CA LEU A 45 -18.47 -7.77 -7.43
C LEU A 45 -18.86 -6.43 -8.09
N LEU A 46 -18.77 -6.38 -9.42
CA LEU A 46 -19.18 -5.22 -10.22
C LEU A 46 -20.69 -4.97 -10.17
N GLY A 47 -21.51 -6.02 -10.29
CA GLY A 47 -22.97 -5.92 -10.21
C GLY A 47 -23.45 -5.40 -8.85
N ALA A 48 -22.67 -5.62 -7.79
CA ALA A 48 -22.93 -5.08 -6.45
C ALA A 48 -22.36 -3.66 -6.24
N GLY A 49 -21.69 -3.06 -7.23
CA GLY A 49 -21.03 -1.76 -7.11
C GLY A 49 -19.86 -1.76 -6.10
N ARG A 50 -19.26 -2.92 -5.85
CA ARG A 50 -18.19 -3.08 -4.85
C ARG A 50 -16.82 -3.15 -5.52
N TRP A 51 -15.80 -2.82 -4.74
CA TRP A 51 -14.40 -2.87 -5.16
C TRP A 51 -13.58 -3.66 -4.14
N VAL A 52 -12.62 -4.42 -4.66
CA VAL A 52 -11.54 -5.03 -3.88
C VAL A 52 -10.21 -4.54 -4.45
N PHE A 53 -9.15 -4.57 -3.66
CA PHE A 53 -7.83 -4.05 -4.07
C PHE A 53 -7.35 -4.60 -5.42
N ASP A 54 -7.43 -5.92 -5.62
CA ASP A 54 -7.03 -6.55 -6.89
C ASP A 54 -7.84 -6.03 -8.10
N ALA A 55 -9.14 -5.77 -7.89
CA ALA A 55 -10.01 -5.26 -8.94
C ALA A 55 -9.68 -3.82 -9.33
N MET A 56 -9.14 -3.01 -8.40
CA MET A 56 -8.72 -1.64 -8.71
C MET A 56 -7.61 -1.65 -9.77
N VAL A 57 -6.57 -2.45 -9.58
CA VAL A 57 -5.44 -2.53 -10.52
C VAL A 57 -5.88 -3.13 -11.86
N ALA A 58 -6.67 -4.21 -11.83
CA ALA A 58 -7.21 -4.83 -13.03
C ALA A 58 -8.07 -3.88 -13.85
N ARG A 59 -8.91 -3.08 -13.19
CA ARG A 59 -9.78 -2.13 -13.87
C ARG A 59 -9.01 -0.94 -14.40
N SER A 60 -7.99 -0.45 -13.69
CA SER A 60 -7.09 0.59 -14.20
C SER A 60 -6.38 0.15 -15.47
N LEU A 61 -5.85 -1.07 -15.51
CA LEU A 61 -5.27 -1.67 -16.72
C LEU A 61 -6.29 -1.68 -17.87
N ARG A 62 -7.50 -2.14 -17.60
CA ARG A 62 -8.58 -2.17 -18.59
C ARG A 62 -8.92 -0.78 -19.12
N ILE A 63 -9.02 0.23 -18.25
CA ILE A 63 -9.30 1.61 -18.64
C ILE A 63 -8.19 2.16 -19.54
N VAL A 64 -6.92 1.94 -19.19
CA VAL A 64 -5.78 2.40 -20.00
C VAL A 64 -5.77 1.73 -21.38
N ARG A 65 -6.07 0.44 -21.44
CA ARG A 65 -6.14 -0.32 -22.71
C ARG A 65 -7.33 0.05 -23.58
N GLU A 66 -8.53 0.17 -23.00
CA GLU A 66 -9.79 0.40 -23.74
C GLU A 66 -10.03 1.88 -24.06
N HIS A 67 -9.46 2.80 -23.29
CA HIS A 67 -9.68 4.24 -23.43
C HIS A 67 -8.35 5.00 -23.58
N PRO A 68 -7.77 5.05 -24.80
CA PRO A 68 -6.48 5.70 -25.05
C PRO A 68 -6.40 7.16 -24.62
N ALA A 69 -7.54 7.87 -24.58
CA ALA A 69 -7.61 9.25 -24.08
C ALA A 69 -7.20 9.37 -22.61
N VAL A 70 -7.54 8.37 -21.78
CA VAL A 70 -7.15 8.34 -20.36
C VAL A 70 -5.64 8.16 -20.23
N GLY A 71 -5.05 7.27 -21.03
CA GLY A 71 -3.61 7.11 -21.09
C GLY A 71 -2.89 8.41 -21.47
N ARG A 72 -3.35 9.10 -22.53
CA ARG A 72 -2.77 10.39 -22.94
C ARG A 72 -2.88 11.48 -21.87
N LEU A 73 -4.02 11.55 -21.17
CA LEU A 73 -4.20 12.47 -20.05
C LEU A 73 -3.24 12.15 -18.90
N PHE A 74 -3.05 10.86 -18.61
CA PHE A 74 -2.07 10.43 -17.61
C PHE A 74 -0.65 10.84 -18.02
N ALA A 75 -0.25 10.56 -19.26
CA ALA A 75 1.08 10.88 -19.78
C ALA A 75 1.36 12.39 -19.87
N SER A 76 0.34 13.22 -20.13
CA SER A 76 0.49 14.68 -20.16
C SER A 76 0.78 15.27 -18.79
N ARG A 77 0.31 14.63 -17.72
CA ARG A 77 0.58 15.01 -16.33
C ARG A 77 1.81 14.32 -15.76
N HIS A 78 2.04 13.07 -16.16
CA HIS A 78 3.06 12.17 -15.63
C HIS A 78 3.90 11.61 -16.78
N SER A 79 4.84 12.41 -17.28
CA SER A 79 5.70 12.01 -18.40
C SER A 79 6.73 10.94 -18.00
N TRP A 80 7.03 10.83 -16.71
CA TRP A 80 7.88 9.80 -16.13
C TRP A 80 7.14 9.03 -15.04
N LEU A 81 7.25 7.70 -15.09
CA LEU A 81 6.83 6.79 -14.04
C LEU A 81 8.06 6.10 -13.45
N VAL A 82 8.29 6.32 -12.17
CA VAL A 82 9.32 5.62 -11.40
C VAL A 82 8.66 4.46 -10.68
N VAL A 83 9.16 3.25 -10.91
CA VAL A 83 8.67 2.03 -10.28
C VAL A 83 9.80 1.43 -9.48
N ASP A 84 9.69 1.50 -8.17
CA ASP A 84 10.60 0.82 -7.24
C ASP A 84 10.12 -0.63 -6.99
N GLU A 85 11.02 -1.50 -6.55
CA GLU A 85 10.76 -2.92 -6.29
C GLU A 85 10.05 -3.65 -7.44
N TYR A 86 10.52 -3.43 -8.68
CA TYR A 86 9.88 -3.98 -9.88
C TYR A 86 9.81 -5.52 -9.89
N GLN A 87 10.75 -6.20 -9.22
CA GLN A 87 10.74 -7.65 -9.06
C GLN A 87 9.51 -8.17 -8.29
N ASP A 88 8.91 -7.33 -7.44
CA ASP A 88 7.75 -7.71 -6.62
C ASP A 88 6.41 -7.44 -7.33
N LEU A 89 6.44 -6.99 -8.59
CA LEU A 89 5.23 -6.75 -9.36
C LEU A 89 4.48 -8.04 -9.69
N GLY A 90 3.18 -8.03 -9.45
CA GLY A 90 2.26 -9.02 -10.01
C GLY A 90 1.97 -8.80 -11.51
N PRO A 91 1.39 -9.80 -12.21
CA PRO A 91 1.18 -9.76 -13.66
C PRO A 91 0.33 -8.57 -14.12
N VAL A 92 -0.70 -8.20 -13.35
CA VAL A 92 -1.60 -7.08 -13.69
C VAL A 92 -0.90 -5.73 -13.58
N LEU A 93 -0.11 -5.54 -12.51
CA LEU A 93 0.55 -4.27 -12.27
C LEU A 93 1.68 -4.06 -13.28
N ARG A 94 2.45 -5.11 -13.60
CA ARG A 94 3.38 -5.10 -14.76
C ARG A 94 2.65 -4.71 -16.04
N ALA A 95 1.53 -5.38 -16.35
CA ALA A 95 0.77 -5.09 -17.57
C ALA A 95 0.26 -3.64 -17.61
N LEU A 96 -0.11 -3.06 -16.48
CA LEU A 96 -0.51 -1.65 -16.37
C LEU A 96 0.66 -0.71 -16.64
N VAL A 97 1.80 -0.97 -16.01
CA VAL A 97 3.04 -0.19 -16.23
C VAL A 97 3.42 -0.23 -17.71
N LEU A 98 3.44 -1.41 -18.33
CA LEU A 98 3.74 -1.55 -19.76
C LEU A 98 2.69 -0.89 -20.64
N ALA A 99 1.40 -0.99 -20.32
CA ALA A 99 0.35 -0.31 -21.09
C ALA A 99 0.48 1.21 -21.07
N LEU A 100 0.89 1.80 -19.93
CA LEU A 100 1.16 3.24 -19.84
C LEU A 100 2.36 3.65 -20.70
N HIS A 101 3.39 2.80 -20.80
CA HIS A 101 4.52 3.04 -21.69
C HIS A 101 4.13 2.87 -23.16
N ASP A 102 3.64 1.68 -23.53
CA ASP A 102 3.41 1.26 -24.90
C ASP A 102 2.26 2.05 -25.56
N ALA A 103 1.17 2.31 -24.83
CA ALA A 103 -0.02 2.96 -25.39
C ALA A 103 -0.07 4.48 -25.14
N ALA A 104 0.51 4.97 -24.04
CA ALA A 104 0.43 6.36 -23.64
C ALA A 104 1.76 7.14 -23.77
N GLY A 105 2.88 6.47 -24.03
CA GLY A 105 4.18 7.11 -24.21
C GLY A 105 4.82 7.60 -22.91
N VAL A 106 4.42 7.03 -21.76
CA VAL A 106 5.05 7.35 -20.46
C VAL A 106 6.46 6.77 -20.43
N SER A 107 7.45 7.58 -20.07
CA SER A 107 8.81 7.08 -19.85
C SER A 107 8.89 6.34 -18.51
N ILE A 108 9.52 5.16 -18.47
CA ILE A 108 9.63 4.36 -17.26
C ILE A 108 11.08 4.37 -16.78
N ALA A 109 11.26 4.59 -15.47
CA ALA A 109 12.46 4.19 -14.74
C ALA A 109 12.06 3.10 -13.74
N ALA A 110 12.57 1.88 -13.91
CA ALA A 110 12.31 0.76 -13.03
C ALA A 110 13.55 0.42 -12.22
N PHE A 111 13.37 0.19 -10.93
CA PHE A 111 14.41 -0.21 -9.99
C PHE A 111 14.00 -1.51 -9.32
N GLY A 112 14.97 -2.35 -9.02
CA GLY A 112 14.71 -3.61 -8.36
C GLY A 112 15.92 -4.54 -8.33
N ASP A 113 15.80 -5.60 -7.56
CA ASP A 113 16.79 -6.66 -7.42
C ASP A 113 16.10 -8.03 -7.51
N PRO A 114 16.32 -8.81 -8.58
CA PRO A 114 15.70 -10.13 -8.73
C PRO A 114 15.97 -11.09 -7.56
N ASP A 115 17.10 -10.92 -6.84
CA ASP A 115 17.44 -11.75 -5.67
C ASP A 115 16.62 -11.42 -4.43
N GLN A 116 15.96 -10.26 -4.40
CA GLN A 116 15.16 -9.79 -3.27
C GLN A 116 13.65 -10.07 -3.43
N SER A 117 13.25 -10.78 -4.48
CA SER A 117 11.85 -11.17 -4.68
C SER A 117 11.41 -12.23 -3.66
N VAL A 118 10.83 -11.77 -2.56
CA VAL A 118 10.25 -12.62 -1.50
C VAL A 118 8.74 -12.80 -1.63
N MET A 119 8.08 -12.05 -2.53
CA MET A 119 6.61 -11.97 -2.63
C MET A 119 5.97 -12.93 -3.63
N SER A 120 6.67 -13.99 -4.04
CA SER A 120 6.21 -14.95 -5.07
C SER A 120 4.87 -15.63 -4.72
N PHE A 121 4.60 -15.86 -3.43
CA PHE A 121 3.33 -16.40 -2.94
C PHE A 121 2.14 -15.47 -3.21
N THR A 122 2.40 -14.16 -3.35
CA THR A 122 1.39 -13.17 -3.78
C THR A 122 1.36 -12.99 -5.29
N GLY A 123 2.12 -13.74 -6.09
CA GLY A 123 2.11 -13.65 -7.55
C GLY A 123 3.08 -12.61 -8.13
N ALA A 124 4.02 -12.11 -7.32
CA ALA A 124 5.21 -11.44 -7.82
C ALA A 124 6.06 -12.40 -8.66
N ASP A 125 6.76 -11.87 -9.66
CA ASP A 125 7.65 -12.66 -10.50
C ASP A 125 8.94 -11.88 -10.82
N PRO A 126 10.11 -12.30 -10.29
CA PRO A 126 11.37 -11.59 -10.52
C PRO A 126 11.79 -11.60 -12.00
N ARG A 127 11.27 -12.55 -12.80
CA ARG A 127 11.53 -12.61 -14.25
C ARG A 127 11.07 -11.34 -14.95
N TYR A 128 10.07 -10.64 -14.43
CA TYR A 128 9.54 -9.42 -15.04
C TYR A 128 10.57 -8.31 -15.15
N LEU A 129 11.46 -8.16 -14.17
CA LEU A 129 12.53 -7.18 -14.24
C LEU A 129 13.55 -7.56 -15.32
N SER A 130 13.96 -8.83 -15.38
CA SER A 130 14.87 -9.33 -16.41
C SER A 130 14.27 -9.23 -17.82
N GLU A 131 12.98 -9.50 -17.98
CA GLU A 131 12.25 -9.32 -19.24
C GLU A 131 12.20 -7.85 -19.65
N LEU A 132 11.96 -6.93 -18.72
CA LEU A 132 11.97 -5.49 -18.97
C LEU A 132 13.36 -5.03 -19.46
N ALA A 133 14.42 -5.46 -18.76
CA ALA A 133 15.80 -5.15 -19.12
C ALA A 133 16.20 -5.72 -20.49
N ALA A 134 15.61 -6.86 -20.90
CA ALA A 134 15.86 -7.48 -22.19
C ALA A 134 15.10 -6.81 -23.37
N ARG A 135 14.18 -5.87 -23.11
CA ARG A 135 13.49 -5.15 -24.17
C ARG A 135 14.44 -4.17 -24.87
N GLY A 136 14.34 -4.08 -26.20
CA GLY A 136 15.22 -3.22 -27.01
C GLY A 136 15.00 -1.71 -26.84
N ASP A 137 13.91 -1.30 -26.19
CA ASP A 137 13.55 0.10 -25.90
C ASP A 137 13.94 0.54 -24.48
N PHE A 138 14.50 -0.36 -23.65
CA PHE A 138 15.00 -0.06 -22.32
C PHE A 138 16.53 -0.07 -22.27
N ARG A 139 17.09 0.68 -21.31
CA ARG A 139 18.53 0.66 -21.01
C ARG A 139 18.74 0.03 -19.65
N ASP A 140 19.46 -1.08 -19.63
CA ASP A 140 19.86 -1.73 -18.39
C ASP A 140 21.09 -1.05 -17.78
N HIS A 141 21.00 -0.77 -16.47
CA HIS A 141 22.04 -0.14 -15.67
C HIS A 141 22.19 -0.90 -14.35
N SER A 142 23.20 -1.75 -14.26
CA SER A 142 23.51 -2.49 -13.04
C SER A 142 24.29 -1.64 -12.03
N LEU A 143 23.85 -1.65 -10.78
CA LEU A 143 24.51 -0.97 -9.66
C LEU A 143 25.37 -1.96 -8.87
N GLY A 144 26.69 -1.94 -9.10
CA GLY A 144 27.63 -2.88 -8.49
C GLY A 144 28.19 -2.47 -7.12
N VAL A 145 27.70 -1.39 -6.50
CA VAL A 145 28.26 -0.88 -5.23
C VAL A 145 27.21 -0.88 -4.14
N ASN A 146 27.49 -1.63 -3.06
CA ASN A 146 26.69 -1.67 -1.85
C ASN A 146 27.21 -0.61 -0.86
N TYR A 147 26.37 0.41 -0.61
CA TYR A 147 26.67 1.47 0.35
C TYR A 147 26.12 1.17 1.77
N ARG A 148 25.28 0.14 1.92
CA ARG A 148 24.59 -0.19 3.18
C ARG A 148 25.44 -1.05 4.11
N CYS A 149 26.11 -2.06 3.58
CA CYS A 149 26.84 -3.08 4.34
C CYS A 149 28.34 -3.05 4.09
N GLY A 150 29.12 -3.43 5.10
CA GLY A 150 30.57 -3.62 5.00
C GLY A 150 30.95 -4.93 4.29
N GLN A 151 32.25 -5.09 4.02
CA GLN A 151 32.75 -6.17 3.18
C GLN A 151 32.50 -7.57 3.78
N ALA A 152 32.50 -7.72 5.11
CA ALA A 152 32.23 -9.00 5.75
C ALA A 152 30.78 -9.44 5.56
N ILE A 153 29.82 -8.51 5.72
CA ILE A 153 28.39 -8.78 5.51
C ILE A 153 28.10 -9.06 4.03
N VAL A 154 28.70 -8.29 3.11
CA VAL A 154 28.59 -8.53 1.66
C VAL A 154 29.11 -9.92 1.29
N ALA A 155 30.26 -10.33 1.84
CA ALA A 155 30.84 -11.65 1.58
C ALA A 155 29.93 -12.79 2.09
N ALA A 156 29.34 -12.63 3.28
CA ALA A 156 28.40 -13.61 3.81
C ALA A 156 27.11 -13.70 2.97
N SER A 157 26.60 -12.57 2.48
CA SER A 157 25.45 -12.55 1.58
C SER A 157 25.75 -13.32 0.28
N HIS A 158 26.92 -13.11 -0.33
CA HIS A 158 27.36 -13.90 -1.49
C HIS A 158 27.44 -15.40 -1.18
N ALA A 159 27.94 -15.78 0.00
CA ALA A 159 28.04 -17.19 0.39
C ALA A 159 26.67 -17.84 0.62
N ALA A 160 25.66 -17.07 1.04
CA ALA A 160 24.29 -17.54 1.23
C ALA A 160 23.53 -17.72 -0.10
N LEU A 161 23.90 -16.98 -1.14
CA LEU A 161 23.32 -17.07 -2.47
C LEU A 161 23.86 -18.28 -3.25
N ARG A 162 23.01 -18.92 -4.05
CA ARG A 162 23.37 -20.13 -4.81
C ARG A 162 24.17 -19.85 -6.08
N GLU A 163 24.29 -18.58 -6.44
CA GLU A 163 24.96 -18.11 -7.64
C GLU A 163 25.89 -16.93 -7.31
N PRO A 164 27.02 -16.80 -8.00
CA PRO A 164 27.94 -15.70 -7.75
C PRO A 164 27.32 -14.35 -8.13
N ARG A 165 27.63 -13.33 -7.32
CA ARG A 165 27.27 -11.92 -7.56
C ARG A 165 28.51 -11.04 -7.63
N THR A 166 28.37 -9.91 -8.32
CA THR A 166 29.49 -9.02 -8.67
C THR A 166 29.53 -7.74 -7.84
N TYR A 167 28.49 -7.46 -7.04
CA TYR A 167 28.44 -6.25 -6.23
C TYR A 167 29.48 -6.30 -5.09
N ARG A 168 29.96 -5.14 -4.67
CA ARG A 168 31.00 -5.00 -3.63
C ARG A 168 30.63 -3.90 -2.65
N ALA A 169 31.16 -3.97 -1.44
CA ALA A 169 31.04 -2.87 -0.49
C ALA A 169 31.69 -1.59 -1.06
N ALA A 170 31.16 -0.43 -0.69
CA ALA A 170 31.68 0.87 -1.12
C ALA A 170 33.19 0.99 -0.80
N PRO A 171 34.03 1.38 -1.77
CA PRO A 171 35.46 1.59 -1.54
C PRO A 171 35.70 2.61 -0.43
N GLY A 172 36.63 2.31 0.48
CA GLY A 172 37.00 3.22 1.57
C GLY A 172 36.05 3.23 2.78
N ARG A 173 35.05 2.32 2.83
CA ARG A 173 34.26 2.10 4.04
C ARG A 173 35.16 1.55 5.16
N ALA A 174 35.12 2.19 6.33
CA ALA A 174 35.94 1.82 7.48
C ALA A 174 35.36 0.67 8.31
N ASP A 175 34.04 0.47 8.25
CA ASP A 175 33.33 -0.58 8.97
C ASP A 175 33.02 -1.76 8.04
N ASP A 176 33.65 -2.91 8.30
CA ASP A 176 33.44 -4.14 7.55
C ASP A 176 32.16 -4.88 7.94
N GLY A 177 31.54 -4.51 9.07
CA GLY A 177 30.46 -5.25 9.70
C GLY A 177 30.93 -6.55 10.36
N ALA A 178 30.11 -7.09 11.26
CA ALA A 178 30.37 -8.35 11.96
C ALA A 178 29.18 -9.30 11.85
N ILE A 179 29.47 -10.59 11.78
CA ILE A 179 28.47 -11.66 11.82
C ILE A 179 28.90 -12.63 12.90
N GLU A 180 28.06 -12.77 13.92
CA GLU A 180 28.28 -13.68 15.04
C GLU A 180 27.16 -14.73 15.06
N PRO A 181 27.44 -15.99 14.66
CA PRO A 181 26.47 -17.06 14.77
C PRO A 181 26.36 -17.50 16.23
N ILE A 182 25.17 -17.34 16.80
CA ILE A 182 24.86 -17.81 18.16
C ILE A 182 23.98 -19.05 18.03
N MET A 183 24.46 -20.16 18.58
CA MET A 183 23.72 -21.42 18.63
C MET A 183 22.89 -21.47 19.91
N ALA A 184 21.64 -21.93 19.80
CA ALA A 184 20.80 -22.30 20.93
C ALA A 184 20.62 -23.82 20.92
N ASP A 185 20.80 -24.47 22.07
CA ASP A 185 20.71 -25.92 22.15
C ASP A 185 19.26 -26.39 22.39
N GLY A 186 18.41 -25.51 22.95
CA GLY A 186 17.01 -25.78 23.25
C GLY A 186 16.01 -25.22 22.23
N GLY A 187 14.78 -25.01 22.72
CA GLY A 187 13.63 -24.63 21.89
C GLY A 187 13.51 -23.12 21.65
N LEU A 188 12.37 -22.70 21.09
CA LEU A 188 12.12 -21.30 20.73
C LEU A 188 12.22 -20.32 21.91
N ASP A 189 11.92 -20.77 23.13
CA ASP A 189 12.05 -19.96 24.35
C ASP A 189 13.52 -19.62 24.66
N GLU A 190 14.44 -20.57 24.44
CA GLU A 190 15.87 -20.33 24.60
C GLU A 190 16.39 -19.37 23.53
N HIS A 191 15.96 -19.55 22.28
CA HIS A 191 16.25 -18.60 21.21
C HIS A 191 15.78 -17.18 21.58
N ALA A 192 14.56 -17.04 22.11
CA ALA A 192 14.03 -15.75 22.54
C ALA A 192 14.84 -15.13 23.69
N ALA A 193 15.19 -15.93 24.70
CA ALA A 193 15.96 -15.49 25.86
C ALA A 193 17.38 -15.05 25.47
N ILE A 194 18.02 -15.75 24.52
CA ILE A 194 19.32 -15.36 23.95
C ILE A 194 19.19 -14.02 23.23
N VAL A 195 18.22 -13.88 22.31
CA VAL A 195 18.01 -12.63 21.55
C VAL A 195 17.76 -11.45 22.48
N ALA A 196 16.89 -11.60 23.48
CA ALA A 196 16.61 -10.54 24.44
C ALA A 196 17.84 -10.17 25.27
N GLY A 197 18.64 -11.16 25.70
CA GLY A 197 19.92 -10.92 26.38
C GLY A 197 20.93 -10.17 25.51
N THR A 198 21.03 -10.50 24.22
CA THR A 198 21.87 -9.77 23.27
C THR A 198 21.41 -8.32 23.11
N ILE A 199 20.10 -8.08 23.01
CA ILE A 199 19.55 -6.73 22.89
C ILE A 199 19.82 -5.91 24.16
N ASP A 200 19.62 -6.47 25.36
CA ASP A 200 19.94 -5.81 26.62
C ASP A 200 21.41 -5.37 26.67
N ALA A 201 22.33 -6.23 26.24
CA ALA A 201 23.76 -5.91 26.18
C ALA A 201 24.05 -4.77 25.20
N LEU A 202 23.42 -4.78 24.02
CA LEU A 202 23.56 -3.71 23.02
C LEU A 202 23.02 -2.37 23.55
N LEU A 203 21.82 -2.36 24.13
CA LEU A 203 21.24 -1.16 24.74
C LEU A 203 22.10 -0.63 25.88
N THR A 204 22.62 -1.52 26.74
CA THR A 204 23.53 -1.16 27.84
C THR A 204 24.84 -0.56 27.33
N SER A 205 25.33 -1.04 26.19
CA SER A 205 26.51 -0.49 25.52
C SER A 205 26.27 0.86 24.82
N GLY A 206 25.01 1.32 24.77
CA GLY A 206 24.62 2.62 24.21
C GLY A 206 24.09 2.57 22.77
N VAL A 207 23.86 1.39 22.19
CA VAL A 207 23.19 1.27 20.89
C VAL A 207 21.74 1.74 21.03
N ALA A 208 21.28 2.59 20.12
CA ALA A 208 19.91 3.07 20.16
C ALA A 208 18.94 1.96 19.76
N GLY A 209 17.80 1.84 20.45
CA GLY A 209 16.82 0.79 20.15
C GLY A 209 16.29 0.80 18.72
N HIS A 210 16.25 1.97 18.06
CA HIS A 210 15.83 2.08 16.65
C HIS A 210 16.89 1.59 15.64
N ASP A 211 18.13 1.36 16.08
CA ASP A 211 19.19 0.77 15.26
C ASP A 211 19.19 -0.77 15.33
N ILE A 212 18.27 -1.37 16.11
CA ILE A 212 18.16 -2.81 16.33
C ILE A 212 16.90 -3.34 15.63
N ALA A 213 17.06 -4.34 14.77
CA ALA A 213 15.96 -5.04 14.12
C ALA A 213 16.05 -6.56 14.37
N VAL A 214 14.91 -7.18 14.70
CA VAL A 214 14.78 -8.63 14.88
C VAL A 214 13.97 -9.21 13.74
N LEU A 215 14.64 -9.99 12.87
CA LEU A 215 14.00 -10.67 11.75
C LEU A 215 13.77 -12.15 12.09
N TYR A 216 12.59 -12.66 11.74
CA TYR A 216 12.19 -14.03 12.05
C TYR A 216 11.39 -14.64 10.88
N PRO A 217 11.41 -15.97 10.70
CA PRO A 217 10.94 -16.59 9.46
C PRO A 217 9.43 -16.55 9.25
N ALA A 218 8.65 -16.61 10.33
CA ALA A 218 7.19 -16.55 10.26
C ALA A 218 6.59 -16.05 11.57
N ARG A 219 5.42 -15.41 11.46
CA ARG A 219 4.57 -15.12 12.61
C ARG A 219 4.18 -16.43 13.29
N GLY A 220 4.19 -16.44 14.61
CA GLY A 220 3.79 -17.63 15.37
C GLY A 220 4.53 -17.75 16.70
N PRO A 221 4.87 -18.98 17.11
CA PRO A 221 5.41 -19.25 18.45
C PRO A 221 6.68 -18.47 18.79
N LEU A 222 7.62 -18.32 17.84
CA LEU A 222 8.86 -17.57 18.10
C LEU A 222 8.60 -16.09 18.39
N LEU A 223 7.69 -15.45 17.64
CA LEU A 223 7.31 -14.06 17.90
C LEU A 223 6.67 -13.93 19.29
N SER A 224 5.80 -14.87 19.68
CA SER A 224 5.20 -14.86 21.02
C SER A 224 6.27 -14.97 22.11
N ALA A 225 7.20 -15.92 21.98
CA ALA A 225 8.30 -16.08 22.94
C ALA A 225 9.20 -14.84 23.04
N LEU A 226 9.51 -14.19 21.90
CA LEU A 226 10.26 -12.94 21.87
C LEU A 226 9.52 -11.82 22.61
N ILE A 227 8.21 -11.67 22.38
CA ILE A 227 7.37 -10.68 23.06
C ILE A 227 7.36 -10.93 24.57
N ASP A 228 7.16 -12.18 25.00
CA ASP A 228 7.13 -12.54 26.42
C ASP A 228 8.47 -12.19 27.11
N GLU A 229 9.61 -12.46 26.48
CA GLU A 229 10.94 -12.08 26.98
C GLU A 229 11.16 -10.56 27.00
N PHE A 230 10.75 -9.85 25.95
CA PHE A 230 10.88 -8.39 25.90
C PHE A 230 10.02 -7.71 26.97
N ASP A 231 8.79 -8.17 27.17
CA ASP A 231 7.90 -7.68 28.22
C ASP A 231 8.48 -7.97 29.63
N ALA A 232 8.98 -9.19 29.85
CA ALA A 232 9.58 -9.60 31.13
C ALA A 232 10.80 -8.73 31.49
N ARG A 233 11.63 -8.39 30.50
CA ARG A 233 12.84 -7.56 30.66
C ARG A 233 12.57 -6.06 30.55
N ARG A 234 11.35 -5.67 30.16
CA ARG A 234 10.94 -4.29 29.86
C ARG A 234 11.76 -3.65 28.73
N ILE A 235 12.12 -4.44 27.72
CA ILE A 235 12.74 -3.97 26.49
C ILE A 235 11.65 -3.29 25.65
N PRO A 236 11.79 -2.00 25.28
CA PRO A 236 10.84 -1.36 24.37
C PRO A 236 10.96 -1.94 22.96
N TYR A 237 9.83 -2.31 22.36
CA TYR A 237 9.77 -2.79 20.98
C TYR A 237 8.56 -2.22 20.23
N VAL A 238 8.61 -2.29 18.91
CA VAL A 238 7.48 -2.11 18.01
C VAL A 238 7.42 -3.35 17.13
N ASN A 239 6.24 -3.92 16.92
CA ASN A 239 6.06 -5.02 15.98
C ASN A 239 4.86 -4.77 15.05
N GLU A 240 4.75 -5.59 14.01
CA GLU A 240 3.69 -5.49 13.00
C GLU A 240 2.24 -5.63 13.51
N ARG A 241 2.02 -6.04 14.76
CA ARG A 241 0.67 -6.08 15.37
C ARG A 241 0.21 -4.68 15.76
N ASP A 242 1.14 -3.76 16.00
CA ASP A 242 0.86 -2.39 16.44
C ASP A 242 0.32 -1.51 15.29
N GLU A 243 0.47 -1.95 14.04
CA GLU A 243 -0.02 -1.24 12.84
C GLU A 243 -1.49 -1.53 12.47
N ARG A 244 -2.24 -2.27 13.31
CA ARG A 244 -3.64 -2.54 13.00
C ARG A 244 -4.48 -1.27 13.16
N LEU A 245 -5.08 -0.82 12.06
CA LEU A 245 -6.27 0.03 12.12
C LEU A 245 -7.27 -0.63 13.09
N PRO A 246 -7.80 0.10 14.08
CA PRO A 246 -8.62 -0.49 15.13
C PRO A 246 -9.85 -1.16 14.50
N SER A 247 -9.96 -2.49 14.61
CA SER A 247 -11.17 -3.20 14.19
C SER A 247 -12.34 -2.83 15.11
N GLY A 248 -13.55 -2.68 14.53
CA GLY A 248 -14.77 -2.36 15.28
C GLY A 248 -15.52 -1.17 14.68
N GLU A 249 -16.49 -0.65 15.44
CA GLU A 249 -17.46 0.35 14.98
C GLU A 249 -16.81 1.60 14.37
N LEU A 250 -15.64 2.02 14.86
CA LEU A 250 -14.92 3.17 14.32
C LEU A 250 -14.33 2.90 12.93
N ALA A 251 -13.70 1.74 12.72
CA ALA A 251 -13.20 1.38 11.39
C ALA A 251 -14.34 1.13 10.42
N ASP A 252 -15.46 0.56 10.87
CA ASP A 252 -16.67 0.42 10.05
C ASP A 252 -17.23 1.79 9.66
N PHE A 253 -17.34 2.72 10.61
CA PHE A 253 -17.78 4.09 10.35
C PHE A 253 -16.86 4.83 9.36
N VAL A 254 -15.54 4.74 9.53
CA VAL A 254 -14.56 5.35 8.62
C VAL A 254 -14.69 4.74 7.22
N ARG A 255 -14.88 3.41 7.13
CA ARG A 255 -15.11 2.70 5.87
C ARG A 255 -16.40 3.18 5.19
N ASP A 256 -17.49 3.33 5.92
CA ASP A 256 -18.78 3.79 5.40
C ASP A 256 -18.71 5.24 4.91
N CYS A 257 -18.00 6.10 5.64
CA CYS A 257 -17.74 7.47 5.23
C CYS A 257 -16.93 7.55 3.93
N ALA A 258 -15.87 6.73 3.81
CA ALA A 258 -15.08 6.63 2.58
C ALA A 258 -15.91 6.11 1.40
N ALA A 259 -16.72 5.07 1.62
CA ALA A 259 -17.60 4.51 0.60
C ALA A 259 -18.65 5.52 0.10
N ARG A 260 -19.23 6.31 1.02
CA ARG A 260 -20.17 7.39 0.66
C ARG A 260 -19.49 8.46 -0.18
N ALA A 261 -18.28 8.88 0.19
CA ALA A 261 -17.55 9.93 -0.52
C ALA A 261 -17.13 9.55 -1.94
N VAL A 262 -16.81 8.27 -2.18
CA VAL A 262 -16.29 7.80 -3.48
C VAL A 262 -17.39 7.29 -4.40
N ALA A 263 -18.40 6.61 -3.88
CA ALA A 263 -19.39 5.88 -4.69
C ALA A 263 -20.83 6.37 -4.50
N GLY A 264 -21.07 7.42 -3.70
CA GLY A 264 -22.42 7.81 -3.30
C GLY A 264 -23.15 6.70 -2.54
N HIS A 265 -22.41 5.73 -2.00
CA HIS A 265 -22.95 4.55 -1.35
C HIS A 265 -23.79 4.94 -0.14
N GLN A 266 -25.07 4.59 -0.17
CA GLN A 266 -25.90 4.52 1.03
C GLN A 266 -25.79 3.09 1.57
N PRO A 267 -25.37 2.90 2.84
CA PRO A 267 -25.36 1.57 3.42
C PRO A 267 -26.75 0.95 3.32
N ALA A 268 -26.82 -0.32 2.94
CA ALA A 268 -28.08 -1.05 2.87
C ALA A 268 -28.76 -0.97 4.24
N VAL A 269 -30.01 -0.51 4.25
CA VAL A 269 -30.84 -0.44 5.45
C VAL A 269 -30.78 -1.80 6.15
N LEU A 270 -30.21 -1.81 7.35
CA LEU A 270 -30.29 -2.94 8.28
C LEU A 270 -31.76 -3.35 8.37
N GLY A 271 -32.04 -4.64 8.16
CA GLY A 271 -33.40 -5.16 7.98
C GLY A 271 -34.40 -4.77 9.08
N PRO A 272 -35.71 -4.95 8.82
CA PRO A 272 -36.81 -4.38 9.60
C PRO A 272 -36.90 -4.81 11.07
N ASP A 273 -36.09 -5.77 11.50
CA ASP A 273 -36.03 -6.23 12.90
C ASP A 273 -34.92 -5.56 13.73
N VAL A 274 -34.13 -4.64 13.16
CA VAL A 274 -33.27 -3.72 13.93
C VAL A 274 -34.02 -2.41 14.15
N GLY A 275 -35.10 -2.50 14.91
CA GLY A 275 -35.71 -1.34 15.53
C GLY A 275 -34.71 -0.68 16.49
N ALA A 276 -34.30 0.54 16.17
CA ALA A 276 -33.74 1.54 17.09
C ALA A 276 -32.30 1.35 17.63
N THR A 277 -31.36 0.82 16.85
CA THR A 277 -29.92 1.03 17.12
C THR A 277 -29.10 1.15 15.83
N SER A 278 -29.51 2.09 14.98
CA SER A 278 -28.53 2.86 14.21
C SER A 278 -27.64 3.63 15.20
N VAL A 279 -26.58 4.28 14.74
CA VAL A 279 -25.94 5.38 15.48
C VAL A 279 -27.04 6.40 15.85
N ALA A 280 -27.67 6.23 17.03
CA ALA A 280 -29.03 6.68 17.25
C ALA A 280 -29.10 8.19 17.52
N THR A 281 -27.96 8.79 17.85
CA THR A 281 -27.84 10.24 18.02
C THR A 281 -26.46 10.73 17.61
N LEU A 282 -26.39 12.00 17.22
CA LEU A 282 -25.14 12.75 17.04
C LEU A 282 -24.23 12.70 18.30
N GLY A 283 -24.82 12.38 19.46
CA GLY A 283 -24.11 12.10 20.70
C GLY A 283 -23.30 10.80 20.70
N ASP A 284 -23.68 9.80 19.91
CA ASP A 284 -22.98 8.51 19.81
C ASP A 284 -21.66 8.64 19.06
N LEU A 285 -21.66 9.42 17.98
CA LEU A 285 -20.43 9.79 17.25
C LEU A 285 -19.47 10.62 18.10
N VAL A 286 -20.00 11.57 18.86
CA VAL A 286 -19.21 12.39 19.81
C VAL A 286 -18.67 11.53 20.96
N ARG A 287 -19.42 10.52 21.42
CA ARG A 287 -18.99 9.53 22.42
C ARG A 287 -17.87 8.64 21.88
N ALA A 288 -17.98 8.16 20.64
CA ALA A 288 -16.97 7.32 19.99
C ALA A 288 -15.67 8.09 19.67
N TYR A 289 -15.77 9.40 19.39
CA TYR A 289 -14.61 10.24 19.05
C TYR A 289 -13.83 10.75 20.28
N ALA A 290 -14.45 10.80 21.46
CA ALA A 290 -13.80 11.33 22.67
C ALA A 290 -12.56 10.52 23.12
N PRO A 291 -12.59 9.16 23.18
CA PRO A 291 -11.42 8.35 23.54
C PRO A 291 -10.26 8.52 22.56
N VAL A 292 -10.55 8.68 21.26
CA VAL A 292 -9.54 8.87 20.20
C VAL A 292 -8.80 10.20 20.37
N ARG A 293 -9.50 11.27 20.77
CA ARG A 293 -8.88 12.57 21.06
C ARG A 293 -7.99 12.53 22.30
N GLU A 294 -8.44 11.82 23.34
CA GLU A 294 -7.66 11.64 24.57
C GLU A 294 -6.39 10.82 24.30
N ALA A 295 -6.50 9.73 23.54
CA ALA A 295 -5.35 8.93 23.09
C ALA A 295 -4.37 9.74 22.21
N ALA A 296 -4.87 10.74 21.46
CA ALA A 296 -4.06 11.64 20.66
C ALA A 296 -3.48 12.84 21.45
N GLY A 297 -3.57 12.84 22.79
CA GLY A 297 -3.04 13.90 23.65
C GLY A 297 -3.74 15.25 23.49
N ARG A 298 -4.95 15.28 22.90
CA ARG A 298 -5.71 16.51 22.67
C ARG A 298 -6.62 16.82 23.85
N PRO A 299 -6.90 18.11 24.12
CA PRO A 299 -7.75 18.50 25.24
C PRO A 299 -9.14 17.86 25.16
N PRO A 300 -9.76 17.56 26.31
CA PRO A 300 -11.06 16.89 26.38
C PRO A 300 -12.10 17.58 25.50
N LEU A 301 -12.86 16.79 24.76
CA LEU A 301 -13.88 17.32 23.86
C LEU A 301 -15.07 17.84 24.69
N ASP A 302 -15.41 19.13 24.58
CA ASP A 302 -16.72 19.62 25.03
C ASP A 302 -17.79 18.98 24.14
N ARG A 303 -18.39 17.92 24.67
CA ARG A 303 -19.34 17.06 23.98
C ARG A 303 -20.57 17.83 23.50
N ARG A 304 -20.99 18.89 24.22
CA ARG A 304 -22.14 19.72 23.83
C ARG A 304 -21.76 20.69 22.71
N ALA A 305 -20.59 21.31 22.78
CA ALA A 305 -20.12 22.22 21.73
C ALA A 305 -19.77 21.48 20.44
N ALA A 306 -19.11 20.33 20.53
CA ALA A 306 -18.78 19.47 19.40
C ALA A 306 -20.05 18.95 18.70
N GLY A 307 -21.04 18.50 19.48
CA GLY A 307 -22.33 18.09 18.94
C GLY A 307 -23.04 19.23 18.19
N ARG A 308 -23.07 20.46 18.73
CA ARG A 308 -23.65 21.62 18.04
C ARG A 308 -22.92 21.97 16.74
N LYS A 309 -21.59 21.97 16.75
CA LYS A 309 -20.77 22.33 15.58
C LYS A 309 -20.92 21.32 14.45
N PHE A 310 -20.97 20.02 14.79
CA PHE A 310 -21.13 18.94 13.83
C PHE A 310 -22.57 18.83 13.29
N ALA A 311 -23.58 19.08 14.14
CA ALA A 311 -24.97 19.22 13.72
C ALA A 311 -25.17 20.39 12.76
N GLY A 312 -24.51 21.53 13.02
CA GLY A 312 -24.50 22.68 12.11
C GLY A 312 -23.90 22.35 10.74
N LEU A 313 -22.82 21.58 10.71
CA LEU A 313 -22.15 21.16 9.47
C LEU A 313 -23.01 20.17 8.66
N LEU A 314 -23.66 19.21 9.33
CA LEU A 314 -24.60 18.26 8.71
C LEU A 314 -25.88 18.94 8.21
N ASN A 315 -26.40 19.92 8.95
CA ASN A 315 -27.55 20.69 8.51
C ASN A 315 -27.20 21.59 7.31
N GLY A 316 -25.98 22.15 7.27
CA GLY A 316 -25.47 22.87 6.11
C GLY A 316 -25.40 21.99 4.86
N LEU A 317 -24.82 20.79 4.99
CA LEU A 317 -24.74 19.82 3.89
C LEU A 317 -26.13 19.35 3.42
N ARG A 318 -27.10 19.17 4.34
CA ARG A 318 -28.49 18.83 4.00
C ARG A 318 -29.25 19.96 3.31
N SER A 319 -29.00 21.21 3.71
CA SER A 319 -29.60 22.37 3.04
C SER A 319 -29.04 22.58 1.63
N GLU A 320 -27.76 22.25 1.40
CA GLU A 320 -27.16 22.25 0.06
C GLU A 320 -27.72 21.12 -0.81
N GLU A 321 -27.98 19.94 -0.23
CA GLU A 321 -28.57 18.78 -0.91
C GLU A 321 -30.06 19.00 -1.29
N GLN A 322 -30.82 19.77 -0.50
CA GLN A 322 -32.24 20.07 -0.77
C GLN A 322 -32.47 21.28 -1.68
N ALA A 323 -31.47 22.14 -1.88
CA ALA A 323 -31.56 23.32 -2.75
C ALA A 323 -31.23 23.05 -4.23
N ALA A 324 -30.75 21.86 -4.58
CA ALA A 324 -30.42 21.49 -5.95
C ALA A 324 -31.62 20.84 -6.67
N PRO A 325 -32.14 21.39 -7.79
CA PRO A 325 -33.27 20.80 -8.50
C PRO A 325 -32.88 19.50 -9.25
N PRO A 326 -33.78 18.51 -9.34
CA PRO A 326 -33.48 17.19 -9.91
C PRO A 326 -33.62 17.19 -11.44
N SER A 327 -32.72 17.86 -12.16
CA SER A 327 -32.54 17.64 -13.62
C SER A 327 -31.24 18.16 -14.25
N GLU A 328 -30.25 18.65 -13.50
CA GLU A 328 -28.99 19.17 -14.09
C GLU A 328 -27.71 18.45 -13.65
N THR A 329 -27.79 17.26 -13.03
CA THR A 329 -26.58 16.47 -12.71
C THR A 329 -25.82 15.99 -13.94
N SER A 330 -26.43 16.03 -15.14
CA SER A 330 -25.76 15.64 -16.38
C SER A 330 -25.07 16.79 -17.13
N LYS A 331 -25.28 18.07 -16.75
CA LYS A 331 -24.64 19.24 -17.40
C LYS A 331 -23.52 19.89 -16.58
N LEU A 332 -23.42 19.58 -15.29
CA LEU A 332 -22.38 20.13 -14.39
C LEU A 332 -20.95 19.66 -14.72
N TRP A 333 -20.79 18.56 -15.46
CA TRP A 333 -19.46 18.10 -15.89
C TRP A 333 -18.91 18.92 -17.06
N GLU A 334 -19.77 19.37 -18.00
CA GLU A 334 -19.35 20.08 -19.22
C GLU A 334 -19.10 21.58 -19.03
N SER A 335 -19.57 22.20 -17.94
CA SER A 335 -19.35 23.63 -17.65
C SER A 335 -18.35 23.92 -16.53
N SER A 336 -17.59 22.92 -16.06
CA SER A 336 -16.64 23.07 -14.95
C SER A 336 -15.28 23.68 -15.32
N GLU A 337 -15.15 24.26 -16.52
CA GLU A 337 -14.16 25.30 -16.75
C GLU A 337 -14.57 26.56 -15.96
N ARG A 338 -13.93 26.76 -14.80
CA ARG A 338 -13.93 27.93 -13.88
C ARG A 338 -14.59 27.66 -12.52
N LEU A 339 -13.86 26.97 -11.65
CA LEU A 339 -13.78 27.37 -10.24
C LEU A 339 -12.30 27.57 -9.88
N PRO A 340 -11.91 28.77 -9.42
CA PRO A 340 -10.52 29.10 -9.14
C PRO A 340 -10.15 28.51 -7.78
N VAL A 341 -9.47 27.38 -7.76
CA VAL A 341 -8.66 27.00 -6.60
C VAL A 341 -7.46 27.94 -6.58
N ARG A 342 -7.62 29.11 -5.96
CA ARG A 342 -6.49 29.93 -5.52
C ARG A 342 -5.78 29.16 -4.40
N MET A 343 -4.85 28.28 -4.78
CA MET A 343 -3.72 27.96 -3.92
C MET A 343 -2.91 29.24 -3.74
N ALA A 344 -3.02 29.87 -2.57
CA ALA A 344 -2.07 30.88 -2.14
C ALA A 344 -0.72 30.19 -1.90
N LEU A 345 0.10 30.13 -2.95
CA LEU A 345 1.55 30.04 -2.81
C LEU A 345 2.05 31.46 -2.55
N GLU A 346 2.26 31.80 -1.29
CA GLU A 346 3.07 32.97 -0.95
C GLU A 346 4.52 32.66 -1.30
N CYS A 347 4.90 33.01 -2.53
CA CYS A 347 6.29 33.10 -2.95
C CYS A 347 6.83 34.44 -2.45
N GLY A 348 7.73 34.41 -1.46
CA GLY A 348 8.45 35.59 -1.00
C GLY A 348 9.26 36.20 -2.14
N THR A 349 8.79 37.32 -2.68
CA THR A 349 9.50 38.11 -3.69
C THR A 349 10.63 38.90 -3.02
N SER A 350 11.87 38.50 -3.25
CA SER A 350 13.01 39.44 -3.22
C SER A 350 13.20 40.03 -4.62
N PRO A 351 13.45 41.35 -4.77
CA PRO A 351 13.51 42.00 -6.07
C PRO A 351 14.79 41.65 -6.87
N PRO A 352 14.75 41.73 -8.21
CA PRO A 352 15.84 41.26 -9.06
C PRO A 352 17.05 42.21 -9.03
N ALA A 353 18.22 41.64 -8.74
CA ALA A 353 19.49 42.29 -9.03
C ALA A 353 19.69 42.39 -10.56
N ARG A 354 19.86 43.61 -11.05
CA ARG A 354 20.19 43.90 -12.46
C ARG A 354 21.63 43.47 -12.75
N CYS A 355 21.83 42.45 -13.58
CA CYS A 355 23.11 42.20 -14.24
C CYS A 355 23.28 43.18 -15.42
N GLY A 356 24.35 43.98 -15.38
CA GLY A 356 24.80 44.80 -16.51
C GLY A 356 25.54 43.98 -17.57
N PRO A 357 25.77 44.53 -18.77
CA PRO A 357 26.24 43.77 -19.92
C PRO A 357 27.74 43.49 -19.85
N ALA A 358 28.11 42.31 -20.36
CA ALA A 358 29.47 41.87 -20.60
C ALA A 358 30.30 42.91 -21.37
N ARG A 359 31.51 43.19 -20.86
CA ARG A 359 32.59 43.76 -21.67
C ARG A 359 33.68 42.72 -21.83
N SER A 360 34.07 42.55 -23.07
CA SER A 360 35.27 41.86 -23.53
C SER A 360 36.54 42.49 -22.98
N ARG A 361 37.42 41.66 -22.44
CA ARG A 361 38.83 41.49 -22.86
C ARG A 361 39.45 40.30 -22.14
#